data_AF-A0A1H4K6K6-F1
#
_entry.id   AF-A0A1H4K6K6-F1
#
_cell.length_a   1.000
_cell.length_b   1.000
_cell.length_c   1.000
_cell.angle_alpha   90.00
_cell.angle_beta   90.00
_cell.angle_gamma   90.00
#
_symmetry.space_group_name_H-M   'P 1'
#
loop_
_entity.id
_entity.type
_entity.pdbx_description
1 polymer ?
#
loop_
_entity_poly.entity_id
_entity_poly.type
_entity_poly.pdbx_seq_one_letter_code
_entity_poly.pdbx_strand_id
1 'polypeptide(L)'
;MTPTPPTRPALQPLLDDAVIVLEAPTQVWSDAAGRIGTAPIHGIYHGDLRHISAVELSIAGTELESIGCSSPTPQRVIFTDVLRGLDDDSADPRVRLDRERTVSAGRFGERLVVSSHLDRAVRVGVEVRLRPDFAPMQAVKAGDAAPAVWEWDGARAGSTDASFSLIAAEAATATDGDDLVVRWELEVPPRGRVEAAWSVDLHDPTLVVAAARPSTTSTHPETDDPRVARWIERATADLAALRLSLPDRPDDAFYAAGAPWFFTLFGRDSIWAARLALAADPSMAGSTLRVLARLQGTTTDPATAEAPGKILHELRSGALTLPKEGVHLPPLYYGTVDATPLWVCLLADAHDAGMPREEVEELLPALRSALEWTVVHGPASGSGFIDYVDESGHGLANQGWKDSGDSIQWRDGRLAEGPIALSEVQAYAHEAAVRGAALLDELGEPGGEALRSWAADLRDRFRASFWVTTDEGRYPAVALDAAGNPVDSLTSNIGHLIGTGLLDADEERLCATLLTDPTMSSGYGIRTLSTGAQGYWPLSYHCGSVWTHDTAIAVHGMLRAGLGEQARSIARQLLEVAEGFEYRVPELHSGDAAVHGGRPVPYPAACRPQAWSAAAAVVCAQALG
;
A
#
# COMPACT_ATOMS: atom_id res chain seq x y z
N MET A 1 30.80 35.87 -14.77
CA MET A 1 30.01 34.63 -14.89
C MET A 1 29.81 34.10 -13.48
N THR A 2 28.65 34.35 -12.90
CA THR A 2 28.20 33.66 -11.68
C THR A 2 28.08 32.18 -12.05
N PRO A 3 28.75 31.25 -11.34
CA PRO A 3 28.60 29.83 -11.61
C PRO A 3 27.13 29.46 -11.43
N THR A 4 26.52 28.89 -12.46
CA THR A 4 25.19 28.29 -12.38
C THR A 4 25.22 27.30 -11.21
N PRO A 5 24.33 27.42 -10.21
CA PRO A 5 24.31 26.46 -9.11
C PRO A 5 24.10 25.06 -9.71
N PRO A 6 24.79 24.03 -9.20
CA PRO A 6 24.58 22.68 -9.68
C PRO A 6 23.10 22.33 -9.53
N THR A 7 22.48 21.85 -10.61
CA THR A 7 21.12 21.30 -10.57
C THR A 7 21.09 20.19 -9.54
N ARG A 8 20.34 20.40 -8.44
CA ARG A 8 20.15 19.36 -7.44
C ARG A 8 19.56 18.13 -8.14
N PRO A 9 20.05 16.92 -7.83
CA PRO A 9 19.48 15.71 -8.39
C PRO A 9 17.99 15.62 -8.02
N ALA A 10 17.18 15.11 -8.94
CA ALA A 10 15.78 14.78 -8.65
C ALA A 10 15.71 13.74 -7.52
N LEU A 11 14.90 14.05 -6.52
CA LEU A 11 14.68 13.25 -5.32
C LEU A 11 13.22 12.81 -5.28
N GLN A 12 12.99 11.61 -4.76
CA GLN A 12 11.64 11.14 -4.47
C GLN A 12 10.95 12.09 -3.49
N PRO A 13 9.69 12.49 -3.75
CA PRO A 13 9.00 13.45 -2.90
C PRO A 13 8.65 12.86 -1.53
N LEU A 14 8.63 13.75 -0.55
CA LEU A 14 8.12 13.46 0.79
C LEU A 14 6.59 13.43 0.80
N LEU A 15 6.00 12.57 1.62
CA LEU A 15 4.54 12.35 1.69
C LEU A 15 3.91 12.68 3.06
N ASP A 16 4.73 12.87 4.09
CA ASP A 16 4.29 12.88 5.49
C ASP A 16 3.29 14.00 5.83
N ASP A 17 3.50 15.18 5.26
CA ASP A 17 2.63 16.36 5.45
C ASP A 17 1.48 16.46 4.44
N ALA A 18 1.38 15.52 3.49
CA ALA A 18 0.41 15.61 2.40
C ALA A 18 -0.98 15.09 2.83
N VAL A 19 -2.01 15.81 2.40
CA VAL A 19 -3.42 15.41 2.54
C VAL A 19 -3.85 14.67 1.29
N ILE A 20 -4.37 13.46 1.48
CA ILE A 20 -4.91 12.61 0.42
C ILE A 20 -6.42 12.41 0.55
N VAL A 21 -7.07 12.53 -0.60
CA VAL A 21 -8.45 12.13 -0.85
C VAL A 21 -8.45 11.14 -2.00
N LEU A 22 -9.15 10.00 -1.88
CA LEU A 22 -9.10 8.93 -2.87
C LEU A 22 -10.39 8.11 -2.96
N GLU A 23 -10.62 7.59 -4.15
CA GLU A 23 -11.44 6.41 -4.44
C GLU A 23 -10.82 5.76 -5.68
N ALA A 24 -10.29 4.54 -5.52
CA ALA A 24 -9.50 3.89 -6.55
C ALA A 24 -10.29 3.75 -7.87
N PRO A 25 -9.65 4.01 -9.04
CA PRO A 25 -8.23 4.31 -9.25
C PRO A 25 -7.88 5.82 -9.24
N THR A 26 -8.70 6.68 -8.62
CA THR A 26 -8.45 8.14 -8.52
C THR A 26 -7.90 8.53 -7.16
N GLN A 27 -6.88 9.38 -7.14
CA GLN A 27 -6.28 9.92 -5.90
C GLN A 27 -5.88 11.38 -6.08
N VAL A 28 -5.99 12.18 -5.03
CA VAL A 28 -5.69 13.61 -5.04
C VAL A 28 -4.87 14.00 -3.82
N TRP A 29 -3.76 14.70 -4.07
CA TRP A 29 -2.77 15.09 -3.07
C TRP A 29 -2.62 16.61 -3.00
N SER A 30 -2.68 17.17 -1.79
CA SER A 30 -2.48 18.61 -1.52
C SER A 30 -1.81 18.84 -0.17
N ASP A 31 -1.44 20.09 0.12
CA ASP A 31 -1.09 20.46 1.50
C ASP A 31 -2.33 20.53 2.41
N ALA A 32 -2.10 20.75 3.71
CA ALA A 32 -3.14 20.92 4.72
C ALA A 32 -4.01 22.18 4.53
N ALA A 33 -3.57 23.14 3.72
CA ALA A 33 -4.35 24.30 3.30
C ALA A 33 -5.07 24.05 1.95
N GLY A 34 -5.07 22.81 1.46
CA GLY A 34 -5.75 22.34 0.24
C GLY A 34 -5.16 22.85 -1.07
N ARG A 35 -3.97 23.45 -1.06
CA ARG A 35 -3.27 23.88 -2.29
C ARG A 35 -2.61 22.68 -2.96
N ILE A 36 -2.80 22.56 -4.26
CA ILE A 36 -2.16 21.52 -5.08
C ILE A 36 -1.01 22.20 -5.85
N GLY A 37 0.19 21.62 -5.79
CA GLY A 37 1.39 22.12 -6.47
C GLY A 37 2.48 22.68 -5.55
N THR A 38 2.25 22.72 -4.23
CA THR A 38 3.26 23.16 -3.23
C THR A 38 4.34 22.12 -2.91
N ALA A 39 4.15 20.85 -3.28
CA ALA A 39 5.13 19.78 -3.20
C ALA A 39 5.10 18.91 -4.46
N PRO A 40 6.18 18.20 -4.83
CA PRO A 40 6.24 17.48 -6.12
C PRO A 40 5.24 16.33 -6.27
N ILE A 41 4.71 15.76 -5.17
CA ILE A 41 3.64 14.74 -5.20
C ILE A 41 2.24 15.33 -5.34
N HIS A 42 2.06 16.64 -5.16
CA HIS A 42 0.72 17.19 -5.28
C HIS A 42 0.19 17.00 -6.70
N GLY A 43 -1.11 16.73 -6.78
CA GLY A 43 -1.79 16.56 -8.04
C GLY A 43 -3.11 15.82 -7.95
N ILE A 44 -3.79 15.76 -9.10
CA ILE A 44 -4.96 14.92 -9.34
C ILE A 44 -4.50 13.78 -10.26
N TYR A 45 -4.64 12.55 -9.80
CA TYR A 45 -4.17 11.35 -10.48
C TYR A 45 -5.32 10.40 -10.78
N HIS A 46 -5.17 9.66 -11.88
CA HIS A 46 -6.05 8.57 -12.25
C HIS A 46 -5.19 7.45 -12.83
N GLY A 47 -5.23 6.27 -12.20
CA GLY A 47 -4.25 5.21 -12.45
C GLY A 47 -2.82 5.68 -12.20
N ASP A 48 -1.93 5.38 -13.15
CA ASP A 48 -0.50 5.70 -13.07
C ASP A 48 -0.15 7.05 -13.73
N LEU A 49 -1.12 7.95 -13.94
CA LEU A 49 -0.91 9.29 -14.52
C LEU A 49 -1.34 10.41 -13.57
N ARG A 50 -0.52 11.47 -13.45
CA ARG A 50 -0.94 12.75 -12.87
C ARG A 50 -1.58 13.63 -13.95
N HIS A 51 -2.89 13.81 -13.92
CA HIS A 51 -3.59 14.63 -14.90
C HIS A 51 -3.36 16.14 -14.67
N ILE A 52 -3.34 16.57 -13.41
CA ILE A 52 -3.19 17.98 -13.02
C ILE A 52 -2.13 18.08 -11.93
N SER A 53 -1.12 18.93 -12.11
CA SER A 53 0.00 19.09 -11.17
C SER A 53 -0.20 20.22 -10.15
N ALA A 54 -1.03 21.21 -10.48
CA ALA A 54 -1.31 22.33 -9.60
C ALA A 54 -2.76 22.79 -9.69
N VAL A 55 -3.29 23.22 -8.55
CA VAL A 55 -4.60 23.89 -8.41
C VAL A 55 -4.41 25.01 -7.40
N GLU A 56 -4.57 26.24 -7.87
CA GLU A 56 -4.48 27.45 -7.06
C GLU A 56 -5.84 28.12 -7.01
N LEU A 57 -6.32 28.40 -5.79
CA LEU A 57 -7.57 29.12 -5.54
C LEU A 57 -7.22 30.49 -4.98
N SER A 58 -7.82 31.53 -5.53
CA SER A 58 -7.71 32.90 -5.01
C SER A 58 -9.08 33.57 -4.92
N ILE A 59 -9.20 34.47 -3.94
CA ILE A 59 -10.39 35.31 -3.73
C ILE A 59 -9.96 36.77 -3.84
N ALA A 60 -10.60 37.51 -4.74
CA ALA A 60 -10.23 38.90 -5.00
C ALA A 60 -10.35 39.76 -3.72
N GLY A 61 -9.28 40.46 -3.35
CA GLY A 61 -9.28 41.41 -2.23
C GLY A 61 -9.01 40.80 -0.85
N THR A 62 -8.66 39.51 -0.75
CA THR A 62 -8.31 38.88 0.54
C THR A 62 -7.32 37.74 0.35
N GLU A 63 -6.50 37.49 1.37
CA GLU A 63 -5.74 36.24 1.50
C GLU A 63 -6.65 35.11 2.01
N LEU A 64 -6.28 33.87 1.70
CA LEU A 64 -6.88 32.67 2.29
C LEU A 64 -6.15 32.31 3.58
N GLU A 65 -6.74 32.63 4.71
CA GLU A 65 -6.17 32.30 6.01
C GLU A 65 -6.76 30.99 6.54
N SER A 66 -6.05 29.88 6.28
CA SER A 66 -6.50 28.55 6.65
C SER A 66 -6.51 28.32 8.16
N ILE A 67 -7.64 27.82 8.66
CA ILE A 67 -7.88 27.54 10.07
C ILE A 67 -8.35 26.11 10.34
N GLY A 68 -8.54 25.29 9.31
CA GLY A 68 -9.00 23.91 9.50
C GLY A 68 -8.86 23.02 8.27
N CYS A 69 -8.53 21.76 8.53
CA CYS A 69 -8.53 20.66 7.57
C CYS A 69 -9.15 19.45 8.25
N SER A 70 -10.22 18.89 7.65
CA SER A 70 -10.93 17.74 8.20
C SER A 70 -11.22 16.73 7.10
N SER A 71 -10.79 15.46 7.27
CA SER A 71 -10.99 14.36 6.32
C SER A 71 -11.98 13.33 6.88
N PRO A 72 -13.30 13.61 6.84
CA PRO A 72 -14.32 12.74 7.44
C PRO A 72 -14.41 11.35 6.80
N THR A 73 -14.08 11.23 5.51
CA THR A 73 -13.97 9.95 4.81
C THR A 73 -12.75 9.97 3.90
N PRO A 74 -12.28 8.83 3.38
CA PRO A 74 -11.19 8.81 2.39
C PRO A 74 -11.53 9.58 1.11
N GLN A 75 -12.81 9.65 0.74
CA GLN A 75 -13.31 10.32 -0.47
C GLN A 75 -13.58 11.81 -0.28
N ARG A 76 -13.49 12.34 0.94
CA ARG A 76 -13.90 13.71 1.26
C ARG A 76 -12.94 14.42 2.21
N VAL A 77 -12.63 15.67 1.90
CA VAL A 77 -11.95 16.60 2.81
C VAL A 77 -12.60 17.98 2.77
N ILE A 78 -12.58 18.68 3.90
CA ILE A 78 -13.08 20.04 4.06
C ILE A 78 -11.93 20.90 4.55
N PHE A 79 -11.65 21.97 3.81
CA PHE A 79 -10.75 23.04 4.21
C PHE A 79 -11.57 24.27 4.59
N THR A 80 -11.19 24.94 5.68
CA THR A 80 -11.86 26.15 6.16
C THR A 80 -10.86 27.29 6.24
N ASP A 81 -11.20 28.40 5.57
CA ASP A 81 -10.42 29.62 5.51
C ASP A 81 -11.25 30.83 5.99
N VAL A 82 -10.61 31.81 6.62
CA VAL A 82 -11.23 33.11 6.91
C VAL A 82 -10.80 34.17 5.90
N LEU A 83 -11.74 35.04 5.52
CA LEU A 83 -11.58 36.00 4.43
C LEU A 83 -11.55 37.44 4.97
N ARG A 84 -10.57 37.74 5.84
CA ARG A 84 -10.55 38.99 6.62
C ARG A 84 -10.41 40.26 5.77
N GLY A 85 -9.91 40.17 4.54
CA GLY A 85 -9.86 41.30 3.61
C GLY A 85 -11.24 41.75 3.11
N LEU A 86 -12.26 40.88 3.21
CA LEU A 86 -13.65 41.18 2.83
C LEU A 86 -14.56 41.52 4.02
N ASP A 87 -14.01 41.51 5.23
CA ASP A 87 -14.76 41.57 6.48
C ASP A 87 -15.06 43.01 6.94
N ASP A 88 -15.63 43.16 8.14
CA ASP A 88 -15.63 44.42 8.90
C ASP A 88 -14.48 44.51 9.92
N ASP A 89 -14.39 45.60 10.67
CA ASP A 89 -13.32 45.83 11.67
C ASP A 89 -13.55 45.07 12.99
N SER A 90 -14.45 44.07 13.03
CA SER A 90 -14.70 43.26 14.24
C SER A 90 -13.51 42.33 14.55
N ALA A 91 -13.38 41.96 15.83
CA ALA A 91 -12.35 41.03 16.27
C ALA A 91 -12.60 39.59 15.79
N ASP A 92 -13.88 39.20 15.66
CA ASP A 92 -14.27 37.86 15.23
C ASP A 92 -14.50 37.85 13.71
N PRO A 93 -13.87 36.93 12.94
CA PRO A 93 -14.12 36.81 11.51
C PRO A 93 -15.57 36.45 11.22
N ARG A 94 -16.21 37.19 10.32
CA ARG A 94 -17.60 37.02 9.89
C ARG A 94 -17.73 36.57 8.45
N VAL A 95 -16.65 36.63 7.66
CA VAL A 95 -16.60 36.10 6.30
C VAL A 95 -15.66 34.90 6.26
N ARG A 96 -16.17 33.75 5.81
CA ARG A 96 -15.40 32.50 5.71
C ARG A 96 -15.66 31.76 4.41
N LEU A 97 -14.70 30.95 4.00
CA LEU A 97 -14.78 30.01 2.90
C LEU A 97 -14.67 28.58 3.43
N ASP A 98 -15.64 27.74 3.11
CA ASP A 98 -15.54 26.29 3.27
C ASP A 98 -15.34 25.67 1.87
N ARG A 99 -14.19 25.03 1.64
CA ARG A 99 -13.91 24.27 0.42
C ARG A 99 -14.03 22.78 0.72
N GLU A 100 -15.06 22.17 0.15
CA GLU A 100 -15.27 20.73 0.22
C GLU A 100 -14.74 20.09 -1.07
N ARG A 101 -13.79 19.17 -0.92
CA ARG A 101 -13.24 18.39 -2.02
C ARG A 101 -13.72 16.94 -1.90
N THR A 102 -14.18 16.41 -3.02
CA THR A 102 -14.69 15.05 -3.15
C THR A 102 -14.04 14.32 -4.30
N VAL A 103 -13.73 13.04 -4.11
CA VAL A 103 -13.19 12.16 -5.15
C VAL A 103 -14.13 10.98 -5.33
N SER A 104 -14.38 10.61 -6.58
CA SER A 104 -14.90 9.29 -6.94
C SER A 104 -14.08 8.69 -8.07
N ALA A 105 -14.31 7.41 -8.39
CA ALA A 105 -13.65 6.78 -9.52
C ALA A 105 -13.82 7.59 -10.81
N GLY A 106 -12.70 8.01 -11.41
CA GLY A 106 -12.67 8.84 -12.62
C GLY A 106 -13.16 10.28 -12.46
N ARG A 107 -13.41 10.78 -11.24
CA ARG A 107 -13.91 12.15 -11.05
C ARG A 107 -13.34 12.82 -9.80
N PHE A 108 -13.01 14.08 -9.97
CA PHE A 108 -12.70 15.00 -8.88
C PHE A 108 -13.70 16.15 -8.87
N GLY A 109 -14.11 16.61 -7.69
CA GLY A 109 -14.97 17.77 -7.53
C GLY A 109 -14.59 18.63 -6.35
N GLU A 110 -14.83 19.93 -6.48
CA GLU A 110 -14.71 20.92 -5.43
C GLU A 110 -15.93 21.82 -5.37
N ARG A 111 -16.42 22.03 -4.14
CA ARG A 111 -17.53 22.92 -3.81
C ARG A 111 -17.02 24.00 -2.87
N LEU A 112 -17.18 25.25 -3.28
CA LEU A 112 -16.72 26.44 -2.59
C LEU A 112 -17.93 27.17 -1.99
N VAL A 113 -18.00 27.25 -0.67
CA VAL A 113 -19.09 27.94 0.03
C VAL A 113 -18.54 29.16 0.74
N VAL A 114 -18.92 30.35 0.29
CA VAL A 114 -18.58 31.59 0.99
C VAL A 114 -19.79 32.01 1.83
N SER A 115 -19.58 32.13 3.14
CA SER A 115 -20.60 32.54 4.10
C SER A 115 -20.20 33.87 4.75
N SER A 116 -21.18 34.75 4.94
CA SER A 116 -20.97 36.05 5.58
C SER A 116 -22.03 36.29 6.65
N HIS A 117 -21.62 36.77 7.83
CA HIS A 117 -22.52 37.29 8.86
C HIS A 117 -22.71 38.81 8.80
N LEU A 118 -22.13 39.48 7.82
CA LEU A 118 -22.28 40.92 7.62
C LEU A 118 -23.74 41.27 7.28
N ASP A 119 -24.17 42.47 7.66
CA ASP A 119 -25.51 43.01 7.37
C ASP A 119 -25.64 43.64 5.98
N ARG A 120 -24.60 43.52 5.16
CA ARG A 120 -24.51 43.98 3.77
C ARG A 120 -24.13 42.83 2.85
N ALA A 121 -24.46 42.97 1.56
CA ALA A 121 -23.99 42.04 0.55
C ALA A 121 -22.47 42.16 0.37
N VAL A 122 -21.80 41.03 0.09
CA VAL A 122 -20.35 40.97 -0.16
C VAL A 122 -20.13 40.44 -1.57
N ARG A 123 -19.41 41.18 -2.40
CA ARG A 123 -19.00 40.70 -3.72
C ARG A 123 -17.73 39.88 -3.59
N VAL A 124 -17.68 38.75 -4.26
CA VAL A 124 -16.60 37.78 -4.17
C VAL A 124 -16.20 37.35 -5.58
N GLY A 125 -15.03 37.81 -6.03
CA GLY A 125 -14.39 37.30 -7.24
C GLY A 125 -13.60 36.04 -6.90
N VAL A 126 -13.96 34.92 -7.49
CA VAL A 126 -13.31 33.61 -7.27
C VAL A 126 -12.54 33.24 -8.53
N GLU A 127 -11.24 32.93 -8.40
CA GLU A 127 -10.42 32.41 -9.49
C GLU A 127 -9.78 31.07 -9.07
N VAL A 128 -9.96 30.04 -9.90
CA VAL A 128 -9.26 28.76 -9.80
C VAL A 128 -8.37 28.60 -11.03
N ARG A 129 -7.07 28.35 -10.81
CA ARG A 129 -6.09 28.05 -11.85
C ARG A 129 -5.67 26.60 -11.75
N LEU A 130 -5.76 25.86 -12.85
CA LEU A 130 -5.39 24.44 -12.95
C LEU A 130 -4.23 24.30 -13.92
N ARG A 131 -3.22 23.50 -13.58
CA ARG A 131 -2.11 23.18 -14.47
C ARG A 131 -2.20 21.73 -14.97
N PRO A 132 -2.62 21.49 -16.22
CA PRO A 132 -2.55 20.15 -16.82
C PRO A 132 -1.10 19.65 -16.86
N ASP A 133 -0.90 18.33 -16.72
CA ASP A 133 0.44 17.74 -16.56
C ASP A 133 0.63 16.44 -17.35
N PHE A 134 -0.25 15.45 -17.14
CA PHE A 134 -0.19 14.09 -17.69
C PHE A 134 1.15 13.36 -17.47
N ALA A 135 1.86 13.64 -16.38
CA ALA A 135 3.13 12.98 -16.08
C ALA A 135 2.92 11.55 -15.56
N PRO A 136 3.71 10.56 -16.01
CA PRO A 136 3.70 9.21 -15.45
C PRO A 136 4.10 9.18 -13.98
N MET A 137 3.46 8.31 -13.19
CA MET A 137 3.71 8.14 -11.76
C MET A 137 5.19 7.84 -11.46
N GLN A 138 5.86 7.02 -12.28
CA GLN A 138 7.29 6.73 -12.12
C GLN A 138 8.19 7.98 -12.26
N ALA A 139 7.82 8.92 -13.13
CA ALA A 139 8.56 10.16 -13.31
C ALA A 139 8.36 11.09 -12.10
N VAL A 140 7.12 11.18 -11.58
CA VAL A 140 6.82 11.90 -10.34
C VAL A 140 7.56 11.28 -9.15
N LYS A 141 7.57 9.94 -9.04
CA LYS A 141 8.30 9.19 -7.99
C LYS A 141 9.80 9.45 -8.06
N ALA A 142 10.38 9.56 -9.25
CA ALA A 142 11.81 9.88 -9.42
C ALA A 142 12.16 11.35 -9.08
N GLY A 143 11.15 12.22 -8.94
CA GLY A 143 11.31 13.67 -8.83
C GLY A 143 11.55 14.36 -10.19
N ASP A 144 11.38 13.63 -11.29
CA ASP A 144 11.67 14.03 -12.67
C ASP A 144 10.37 14.34 -13.42
N ALA A 145 9.60 15.35 -12.99
CA ALA A 145 8.35 15.71 -13.66
C ALA A 145 8.59 16.74 -14.78
N ALA A 146 8.81 16.26 -16.01
CA ALA A 146 8.67 17.09 -17.21
C ALA A 146 7.19 17.03 -17.67
N PRO A 147 6.49 18.17 -17.78
CA PRO A 147 5.09 18.18 -18.19
C PRO A 147 4.94 17.65 -19.62
N ALA A 148 3.90 16.84 -19.85
CA ALA A 148 3.58 16.35 -21.18
C ALA A 148 3.03 17.48 -22.07
N VAL A 149 3.11 17.28 -23.39
CA VAL A 149 2.40 18.15 -24.34
C VAL A 149 0.91 17.84 -24.26
N TRP A 150 0.08 18.88 -24.13
CA TRP A 150 -1.37 18.75 -24.09
C TRP A 150 -2.04 19.86 -24.91
N GLU A 151 -3.28 19.61 -25.29
CA GLU A 151 -4.13 20.55 -26.02
C GLU A 151 -5.44 20.80 -25.26
N TRP A 152 -6.04 21.98 -25.49
CA TRP A 152 -7.32 22.39 -24.91
C TRP A 152 -8.31 22.78 -26.00
N ASP A 153 -9.49 22.16 -26.00
CA ASP A 153 -10.53 22.39 -27.02
C ASP A 153 -11.67 23.35 -26.57
N GLY A 154 -11.56 23.90 -25.35
CA GLY A 154 -12.60 24.74 -24.73
C GLY A 154 -13.41 24.03 -23.64
N ALA A 155 -13.35 22.69 -23.54
CA ALA A 155 -13.98 21.93 -22.46
C ALA A 155 -13.12 20.75 -21.96
N ARG A 156 -12.24 20.21 -22.81
CA ARG A 156 -11.39 19.05 -22.53
C ARG A 156 -9.92 19.39 -22.75
N ALA A 157 -9.08 18.99 -21.79
CA ALA A 157 -7.64 18.98 -21.91
C ALA A 157 -7.16 17.55 -22.16
N GLY A 158 -6.26 17.33 -23.10
CA GLY A 158 -5.78 15.99 -23.42
C GLY A 158 -4.33 15.95 -23.87
N SER A 159 -3.64 14.87 -23.48
CA SER A 159 -2.37 14.42 -24.05
C SER A 159 -2.63 13.31 -25.08
N THR A 160 -1.58 12.62 -25.53
CA THR A 160 -1.70 11.48 -26.45
C THR A 160 -2.54 10.34 -25.87
N ASP A 161 -2.36 10.03 -24.58
CA ASP A 161 -2.88 8.80 -23.99
C ASP A 161 -4.04 9.04 -23.01
N ALA A 162 -4.19 10.26 -22.48
CA ALA A 162 -5.18 10.54 -21.44
C ALA A 162 -5.75 11.96 -21.55
N SER A 163 -6.85 12.22 -20.86
CA SER A 163 -7.51 13.52 -20.89
C SER A 163 -8.36 13.77 -19.66
N PHE A 164 -8.82 15.00 -19.49
CA PHE A 164 -9.89 15.32 -18.56
C PHE A 164 -10.83 16.39 -19.12
N SER A 165 -12.11 16.31 -18.74
CA SER A 165 -13.13 17.30 -19.07
C SER A 165 -13.37 18.21 -17.87
N LEU A 166 -13.27 19.52 -18.05
CA LEU A 166 -13.52 20.51 -17.00
C LEU A 166 -14.98 20.96 -17.03
N ILE A 167 -15.63 20.89 -15.86
CA ILE A 167 -17.03 21.29 -15.68
C ILE A 167 -17.05 22.36 -14.59
N ALA A 168 -17.47 23.57 -14.96
CA ALA A 168 -17.61 24.70 -14.04
C ALA A 168 -18.84 25.52 -14.45
N ALA A 169 -19.98 25.27 -13.82
CA ALA A 169 -21.22 25.96 -14.15
C ALA A 169 -21.11 27.45 -13.80
N GLU A 170 -21.68 28.31 -14.65
CA GLU A 170 -21.75 29.77 -14.46
C GLU A 170 -20.38 30.46 -14.34
N ALA A 171 -19.31 29.75 -14.69
CA ALA A 171 -17.95 30.27 -14.70
C ALA A 171 -17.54 30.77 -16.09
N ALA A 172 -16.67 31.77 -16.13
CA ALA A 172 -15.87 32.04 -17.32
C ALA A 172 -14.62 31.17 -17.32
N THR A 173 -14.39 30.42 -18.41
CA THR A 173 -13.20 29.57 -18.59
C THR A 173 -12.28 30.17 -19.64
N ALA A 174 -10.98 30.22 -19.37
CA ALA A 174 -9.95 30.70 -20.29
C ALA A 174 -8.65 29.92 -20.14
N THR A 175 -7.71 30.12 -21.04
CA THR A 175 -6.32 29.69 -20.89
C THR A 175 -5.44 30.89 -20.58
N ASP A 176 -4.40 30.68 -19.77
CA ASP A 176 -3.39 31.69 -19.44
C ASP A 176 -2.02 31.01 -19.31
N GLY A 177 -1.23 31.07 -20.39
CA GLY A 177 -0.03 30.25 -20.52
C GLY A 177 -0.38 28.76 -20.48
N ASP A 178 0.25 28.04 -19.55
CA ASP A 178 0.05 26.59 -19.33
C ASP A 178 -1.05 26.30 -18.29
N ASP A 179 -1.82 27.31 -17.87
CA ASP A 179 -2.91 27.15 -16.91
C ASP A 179 -4.28 27.26 -17.59
N LEU A 180 -5.23 26.45 -17.14
CA LEU A 180 -6.66 26.66 -17.34
C LEU A 180 -7.19 27.51 -16.19
N VAL A 181 -7.96 28.54 -16.49
CA VAL A 181 -8.47 29.49 -15.49
C VAL A 181 -9.98 29.51 -15.49
N VAL A 182 -10.57 29.36 -14.30
CA VAL A 182 -12.01 29.35 -14.05
C VAL A 182 -12.37 30.50 -13.12
N ARG A 183 -13.32 31.35 -13.51
CA ARG A 183 -13.69 32.56 -12.76
C ARG A 183 -15.18 32.67 -12.50
N TRP A 184 -15.53 33.05 -11.28
CA TRP A 184 -16.88 33.44 -10.88
C TRP A 184 -16.89 34.83 -10.27
N GLU A 185 -17.96 35.58 -10.52
CA GLU A 185 -18.30 36.81 -9.82
C GLU A 185 -19.57 36.54 -9.01
N LEU A 186 -19.43 36.41 -7.70
CA LEU A 186 -20.50 35.99 -6.80
C LEU A 186 -20.91 37.15 -5.89
N GLU A 187 -22.18 37.14 -5.44
CA GLU A 187 -22.68 38.06 -4.41
C GLU A 187 -23.24 37.25 -3.24
N VAL A 188 -22.60 37.38 -2.08
CA VAL A 188 -23.09 36.80 -0.82
C VAL A 188 -24.15 37.76 -0.27
N PRO A 189 -25.41 37.33 -0.07
CA PRO A 189 -26.42 38.19 0.51
C PRO A 189 -26.12 38.48 1.99
N PRO A 190 -26.69 39.58 2.57
CA PRO A 190 -26.57 39.86 3.99
C PRO A 190 -26.92 38.65 4.86
N ARG A 191 -26.02 38.30 5.79
CA ARG A 191 -26.16 37.13 6.69
C ARG A 191 -26.43 35.81 5.94
N GLY A 192 -25.93 35.67 4.73
CA GLY A 192 -26.19 34.55 3.86
C GLY A 192 -24.93 33.81 3.40
N ARG A 193 -25.12 32.99 2.38
CA ARG A 193 -24.07 32.21 1.73
C ARG A 193 -24.30 32.13 0.22
N VAL A 194 -23.22 31.96 -0.52
CA VAL A 194 -23.22 31.66 -1.97
C VAL A 194 -22.30 30.47 -2.21
N GLU A 195 -22.54 29.75 -3.31
CA GLU A 195 -21.79 28.56 -3.68
C GLU A 195 -21.28 28.67 -5.12
N ALA A 196 -20.07 28.19 -5.35
CA ALA A 196 -19.55 27.85 -6.67
C ALA A 196 -18.99 26.42 -6.64
N ALA A 197 -19.01 25.74 -7.77
CA ALA A 197 -18.50 24.38 -7.87
C ALA A 197 -17.83 24.12 -9.21
N TRP A 198 -16.79 23.28 -9.18
CA TRP A 198 -16.14 22.78 -10.36
C TRP A 198 -15.75 21.31 -10.18
N SER A 199 -15.61 20.60 -11.29
CA SER A 199 -15.17 19.21 -11.30
C SER A 199 -14.38 18.90 -12.56
N VAL A 200 -13.56 17.85 -12.49
CA VAL A 200 -12.95 17.24 -13.66
C VAL A 200 -13.35 15.78 -13.75
N ASP A 201 -13.79 15.37 -14.94
CA ASP A 201 -13.97 13.96 -15.28
C ASP A 201 -12.71 13.47 -15.99
N LEU A 202 -12.01 12.53 -15.38
CA LEU A 202 -10.73 11.98 -15.81
C LEU A 202 -10.97 10.79 -16.73
N HIS A 203 -10.20 10.70 -17.81
CA HIS A 203 -10.27 9.60 -18.75
C HIS A 203 -8.88 9.13 -19.14
N ASP A 204 -8.63 7.85 -18.83
CA ASP A 204 -7.45 7.10 -19.25
C ASP A 204 -7.89 5.74 -19.80
N PRO A 205 -7.90 5.54 -21.13
CA PRO A 205 -8.26 4.27 -21.76
C PRO A 205 -7.17 3.19 -21.63
N THR A 206 -5.99 3.50 -21.07
CA THR A 206 -4.88 2.56 -20.91
C THR A 206 -4.94 1.75 -19.62
N LEU A 207 -5.89 2.07 -18.73
CA LEU A 207 -6.01 1.41 -17.44
C LEU A 207 -6.28 -0.09 -17.57
N VAL A 208 -5.49 -0.87 -16.83
CA VAL A 208 -5.62 -2.33 -16.68
C VAL A 208 -6.39 -2.73 -15.42
N VAL A 209 -6.86 -1.73 -14.66
CA VAL A 209 -7.68 -1.87 -13.47
C VAL A 209 -8.84 -0.87 -13.54
N ALA A 210 -9.95 -1.20 -12.90
CA ALA A 210 -11.12 -0.36 -12.81
C ALA A 210 -11.59 -0.23 -11.35
N ALA A 211 -12.50 0.69 -11.10
CA ALA A 211 -13.16 0.76 -9.80
C ALA A 211 -14.02 -0.49 -9.58
N ALA A 212 -13.87 -1.10 -8.40
CA ALA A 212 -14.72 -2.21 -8.00
C ALA A 212 -16.15 -1.75 -7.74
N ARG A 213 -17.14 -2.65 -7.88
CA ARG A 213 -18.50 -2.36 -7.40
C ARG A 213 -18.51 -2.12 -5.88
N PRO A 214 -19.38 -1.23 -5.37
CA PRO A 214 -19.52 -1.01 -3.94
C PRO A 214 -19.75 -2.32 -3.17
N SER A 215 -19.03 -2.50 -2.05
CA SER A 215 -19.25 -3.66 -1.19
C SER A 215 -20.56 -3.47 -0.43
N THR A 216 -21.27 -4.57 -0.21
CA THR A 216 -22.44 -4.61 0.69
C THR A 216 -22.11 -5.28 2.02
N THR A 217 -20.88 -5.77 2.18
CA THR A 217 -20.40 -6.54 3.32
C THR A 217 -19.22 -5.81 3.95
N SER A 218 -19.47 -5.16 5.08
CA SER A 218 -18.44 -4.63 5.98
C SER A 218 -18.90 -4.95 7.38
N THR A 219 -18.09 -5.73 8.10
CA THR A 219 -18.29 -5.92 9.54
C THR A 219 -17.15 -5.24 10.27
N HIS A 220 -17.49 -4.49 11.31
CA HIS A 220 -16.51 -3.89 12.19
C HIS A 220 -16.34 -4.80 13.40
N PRO A 221 -15.11 -5.25 13.72
CA PRO A 221 -14.84 -5.87 15.01
C PRO A 221 -15.37 -4.98 16.14
N GLU A 222 -16.20 -5.54 17.02
CA GLU A 222 -16.65 -4.83 18.23
C GLU A 222 -15.47 -4.71 19.20
N THR A 223 -15.31 -3.55 19.82
CA THR A 223 -14.27 -3.31 20.83
C THR A 223 -14.70 -2.20 21.80
N ASP A 224 -14.32 -2.35 23.06
CA ASP A 224 -14.59 -1.35 24.10
C ASP A 224 -13.49 -0.28 24.19
N ASP A 225 -12.32 -0.45 23.54
CA ASP A 225 -11.27 0.59 23.49
C ASP A 225 -11.59 1.59 22.36
N PRO A 226 -11.94 2.85 22.67
CA PRO A 226 -12.30 3.83 21.66
C PRO A 226 -11.16 4.18 20.70
N ARG A 227 -9.90 3.89 21.06
CA ARG A 227 -8.75 4.08 20.16
C ARG A 227 -8.70 2.99 19.10
N VAL A 228 -8.96 1.73 19.50
CA VAL A 228 -9.05 0.60 18.57
C VAL A 228 -10.24 0.79 17.64
N ALA A 229 -11.40 1.23 18.17
CA ALA A 229 -12.57 1.54 17.37
C ALA A 229 -12.28 2.59 16.27
N ARG A 230 -11.62 3.70 16.63
CA ARG A 230 -11.19 4.74 15.66
C ARG A 230 -10.22 4.20 14.61
N TRP A 231 -9.29 3.35 15.03
CA TRP A 231 -8.34 2.75 14.10
C TRP A 231 -9.04 1.83 13.10
N ILE A 232 -9.92 0.95 13.57
CA ILE A 232 -10.73 0.06 12.72
C ILE A 232 -11.61 0.86 11.77
N GLU A 233 -12.29 1.90 12.25
CA GLU A 233 -13.15 2.76 11.41
C GLU A 233 -12.35 3.40 10.27
N ARG A 234 -11.19 4.00 10.58
CA ARG A 234 -10.33 4.61 9.55
C ARG A 234 -9.76 3.56 8.59
N ALA A 235 -9.25 2.45 9.12
CA ALA A 235 -8.65 1.39 8.33
C ALA A 235 -9.64 0.72 7.36
N THR A 236 -10.85 0.40 7.83
CA THR A 236 -11.89 -0.20 6.98
C THR A 236 -12.41 0.77 5.92
N ALA A 237 -12.52 2.07 6.24
CA ALA A 237 -12.83 3.09 5.25
C ALA A 237 -11.72 3.20 4.18
N ASP A 238 -10.45 3.22 4.60
CA ASP A 238 -9.30 3.26 3.68
C ASP A 238 -9.27 2.00 2.79
N LEU A 239 -9.47 0.80 3.35
CA LEU A 239 -9.60 -0.44 2.58
C LEU A 239 -10.72 -0.36 1.53
N ALA A 240 -11.90 0.16 1.91
CA ALA A 240 -13.01 0.33 0.98
C ALA A 240 -12.65 1.28 -0.19
N ALA A 241 -11.90 2.34 0.09
CA ALA A 241 -11.45 3.31 -0.91
C ALA A 241 -10.33 2.76 -1.83
N LEU A 242 -9.63 1.71 -1.41
CA LEU A 242 -8.55 1.05 -2.15
C LEU A 242 -9.06 -0.11 -3.03
N ARG A 243 -10.37 -0.40 -3.09
CA ARG A 243 -10.89 -1.53 -3.87
C ARG A 243 -10.83 -1.26 -5.38
N LEU A 244 -10.19 -2.17 -6.09
CA LEU A 244 -10.08 -2.22 -7.56
C LEU A 244 -10.64 -3.53 -8.09
N SER A 245 -10.89 -3.60 -9.39
CA SER A 245 -11.23 -4.82 -10.12
C SER A 245 -10.51 -4.86 -11.46
N LEU A 246 -10.54 -6.01 -12.14
CA LEU A 246 -10.19 -6.05 -13.56
C LEU A 246 -11.33 -5.39 -14.38
N PRO A 247 -11.02 -4.69 -15.50
CA PRO A 247 -12.03 -3.99 -16.28
C PRO A 247 -13.17 -4.88 -16.80
N ASP A 248 -12.88 -6.14 -17.14
CA ASP A 248 -13.85 -7.12 -17.63
C ASP A 248 -14.53 -7.93 -16.52
N ARG A 249 -14.11 -7.74 -15.25
CA ARG A 249 -14.61 -8.46 -14.06
C ARG A 249 -14.90 -7.50 -12.89
N PRO A 250 -15.86 -6.56 -13.04
CA PRO A 250 -16.16 -5.56 -12.01
C PRO A 250 -16.73 -6.12 -10.70
N ASP A 251 -17.14 -7.40 -10.70
CA ASP A 251 -17.68 -8.12 -9.55
C ASP A 251 -16.59 -8.77 -8.68
N ASP A 252 -15.39 -9.01 -9.24
CA ASP A 252 -14.27 -9.59 -8.52
C ASP A 252 -13.30 -8.44 -8.10
N ALA A 253 -13.52 -7.91 -6.90
CA ALA A 253 -12.67 -6.89 -6.28
C ALA A 253 -11.39 -7.46 -5.63
N PHE A 254 -10.34 -6.64 -5.59
CA PHE A 254 -9.13 -6.81 -4.80
C PHE A 254 -8.71 -5.45 -4.23
N TYR A 255 -7.79 -5.42 -3.26
CA TYR A 255 -7.24 -4.17 -2.76
C TYR A 255 -6.03 -3.74 -3.59
N ALA A 256 -6.00 -2.48 -4.03
CA ALA A 256 -4.77 -1.87 -4.51
C ALA A 256 -3.70 -1.91 -3.40
N ALA A 257 -2.42 -2.09 -3.73
CA ALA A 257 -1.37 -2.16 -2.70
C ALA A 257 -1.33 -0.87 -1.87
N GLY A 258 -1.21 0.29 -2.51
CA GLY A 258 -1.44 1.57 -1.84
C GLY A 258 -1.09 2.82 -2.63
N ALA A 259 -1.51 3.94 -2.06
CA ALA A 259 -1.38 5.25 -2.68
C ALA A 259 -0.15 5.99 -2.12
N PRO A 260 0.69 6.62 -2.98
CA PRO A 260 0.48 6.82 -4.41
C PRO A 260 1.17 5.82 -5.33
N TRP A 261 2.23 5.15 -4.87
CA TRP A 261 3.20 4.48 -5.75
C TRP A 261 2.76 3.14 -6.32
N PHE A 262 1.87 2.45 -5.61
CA PHE A 262 1.51 1.06 -5.86
C PHE A 262 -0.01 0.92 -6.03
N PHE A 263 -0.63 1.88 -6.71
CA PHE A 263 -2.09 2.00 -6.80
C PHE A 263 -2.71 1.10 -7.89
N THR A 264 -2.33 -0.17 -7.86
CA THR A 264 -2.73 -1.22 -8.81
C THR A 264 -2.68 -2.61 -8.14
N LEU A 265 -2.89 -3.68 -8.89
CA LEU A 265 -2.82 -5.06 -8.41
C LEU A 265 -1.37 -5.49 -8.14
N PHE A 266 -1.09 -5.82 -6.88
CA PHE A 266 0.08 -6.59 -6.45
C PHE A 266 -0.41 -7.89 -5.82
N GLY A 267 0.08 -9.04 -6.30
CA GLY A 267 -0.42 -10.35 -5.91
C GLY A 267 -0.25 -10.61 -4.42
N ARG A 268 0.99 -10.50 -3.93
CA ARG A 268 1.32 -10.68 -2.51
C ARG A 268 0.57 -9.71 -1.59
N ASP A 269 0.59 -8.42 -1.92
CA ASP A 269 -0.04 -7.37 -1.11
C ASP A 269 -1.55 -7.61 -0.99
N SER A 270 -2.21 -7.97 -2.11
CA SER A 270 -3.64 -8.28 -2.13
C SER A 270 -3.95 -9.51 -1.28
N ILE A 271 -3.11 -10.55 -1.35
CA ILE A 271 -3.25 -11.75 -0.53
C ILE A 271 -3.13 -11.42 0.95
N TRP A 272 -2.08 -10.70 1.37
CA TRP A 272 -1.89 -10.36 2.77
C TRP A 272 -2.94 -9.38 3.29
N ALA A 273 -3.34 -8.39 2.50
CA ALA A 273 -4.42 -7.48 2.87
C ALA A 273 -5.74 -8.24 3.09
N ALA A 274 -6.11 -9.15 2.19
CA ALA A 274 -7.30 -10.00 2.34
C ALA A 274 -7.17 -10.96 3.54
N ARG A 275 -5.98 -11.55 3.76
CA ARG A 275 -5.71 -12.47 4.86
C ARG A 275 -5.80 -11.79 6.23
N LEU A 276 -5.23 -10.59 6.37
CA LEU A 276 -5.29 -9.81 7.62
C LEU A 276 -6.70 -9.23 7.86
N ALA A 277 -7.41 -8.85 6.80
CA ALA A 277 -8.78 -8.31 6.89
C ALA A 277 -9.86 -9.39 6.96
N LEU A 278 -9.52 -10.69 6.94
CA LEU A 278 -10.45 -11.80 6.75
C LEU A 278 -11.63 -11.79 7.73
N ALA A 279 -11.39 -11.43 8.99
CA ALA A 279 -12.45 -11.38 10.00
C ALA A 279 -13.42 -10.19 9.85
N ALA A 280 -13.03 -9.14 9.11
CA ALA A 280 -13.85 -7.97 8.83
C ALA A 280 -14.58 -8.09 7.47
N ASP A 281 -13.92 -8.67 6.47
CA ASP A 281 -14.47 -8.85 5.12
C ASP A 281 -13.96 -10.15 4.45
N PRO A 282 -14.58 -11.31 4.74
CA PRO A 282 -14.18 -12.58 4.14
C PRO A 282 -14.47 -12.64 2.62
N SER A 283 -15.37 -11.80 2.11
CA SER A 283 -15.71 -11.79 0.67
C SER A 283 -14.52 -11.36 -0.19
N MET A 284 -13.68 -10.48 0.34
CA MET A 284 -12.46 -10.00 -0.33
C MET A 284 -11.42 -11.10 -0.50
N ALA A 285 -11.36 -12.11 0.38
CA ALA A 285 -10.49 -13.26 0.20
C ALA A 285 -10.89 -14.08 -1.04
N GLY A 286 -12.14 -14.53 -1.12
CA GLY A 286 -12.65 -15.29 -2.27
C GLY A 286 -12.52 -14.53 -3.59
N SER A 287 -12.83 -13.23 -3.56
CA SER A 287 -12.69 -12.35 -4.71
C SER A 287 -11.23 -12.18 -5.18
N THR A 288 -10.30 -11.94 -4.25
CA THR A 288 -8.86 -11.83 -4.55
C THR A 288 -8.31 -13.13 -5.13
N LEU A 289 -8.71 -14.29 -4.57
CA LEU A 289 -8.32 -15.60 -5.07
C LEU A 289 -8.73 -15.81 -6.53
N ARG A 290 -9.97 -15.45 -6.89
CA ARG A 290 -10.46 -15.54 -8.28
C ARG A 290 -9.70 -14.63 -9.23
N VAL A 291 -9.42 -13.38 -8.85
CA VAL A 291 -8.64 -12.46 -9.69
C VAL A 291 -7.26 -13.01 -9.98
N LEU A 292 -6.55 -13.45 -8.94
CA LEU A 292 -5.19 -13.97 -9.08
C LEU A 292 -5.14 -15.31 -9.81
N ALA A 293 -6.15 -16.17 -9.65
CA ALA A 293 -6.26 -17.42 -10.42
C ALA A 293 -6.42 -17.18 -11.92
N ARG A 294 -7.11 -16.10 -12.34
CA ARG A 294 -7.27 -15.74 -13.77
C ARG A 294 -5.96 -15.29 -14.42
N LEU A 295 -5.04 -14.77 -13.62
CA LEU A 295 -3.74 -14.27 -14.04
C LEU A 295 -2.60 -15.20 -13.60
N GLN A 296 -2.91 -16.45 -13.23
CA GLN A 296 -1.91 -17.43 -12.88
C GLN A 296 -1.07 -17.80 -14.12
N GLY A 297 0.24 -17.88 -13.94
CA GLY A 297 1.19 -18.21 -14.99
C GLY A 297 0.89 -19.59 -15.58
N THR A 298 1.04 -19.71 -16.90
CA THR A 298 0.79 -20.94 -17.66
C THR A 298 1.98 -21.34 -18.54
N THR A 299 2.97 -20.45 -18.67
CA THR A 299 4.16 -20.64 -19.50
C THR A 299 5.42 -20.38 -18.70
N THR A 300 6.57 -20.75 -19.26
CA THR A 300 7.88 -20.40 -18.71
C THR A 300 8.46 -19.27 -19.55
N ASP A 301 8.63 -18.10 -18.96
CA ASP A 301 9.20 -16.92 -19.61
C ASP A 301 10.11 -16.14 -18.65
N PRO A 302 11.45 -16.20 -18.83
CA PRO A 302 12.40 -15.46 -18.00
C PRO A 302 12.20 -13.94 -18.02
N ALA A 303 11.70 -13.35 -19.11
CA ALA A 303 11.54 -11.90 -19.23
C ALA A 303 10.46 -11.34 -18.30
N THR A 304 9.41 -12.12 -18.06
CA THR A 304 8.32 -11.82 -17.13
C THR A 304 8.46 -12.54 -15.80
N ALA A 305 9.47 -13.41 -15.66
CA ALA A 305 9.66 -14.35 -14.56
C ALA A 305 8.47 -15.32 -14.36
N GLU A 306 7.69 -15.57 -15.43
CA GLU A 306 6.53 -16.45 -15.42
C GLU A 306 6.96 -17.92 -15.33
N ALA A 307 6.21 -18.69 -14.54
CA ALA A 307 6.29 -20.14 -14.53
C ALA A 307 4.87 -20.72 -14.40
N PRO A 308 4.62 -21.96 -14.89
CA PRO A 308 3.33 -22.62 -14.71
C PRO A 308 2.92 -22.68 -13.24
N GLY A 309 1.71 -22.21 -12.92
CA GLY A 309 1.16 -22.19 -11.58
C GLY A 309 1.55 -20.99 -10.71
N LYS A 310 2.49 -20.15 -11.17
CA LYS A 310 3.00 -19.00 -10.41
C LYS A 310 1.97 -17.88 -10.36
N ILE A 311 1.80 -17.25 -9.20
CA ILE A 311 0.97 -16.04 -9.04
C ILE A 311 1.83 -14.80 -9.32
N LEU A 312 1.27 -13.82 -10.03
CA LEU A 312 1.99 -12.60 -10.42
C LEU A 312 2.45 -11.74 -9.23
N HIS A 313 3.51 -10.97 -9.46
CA HIS A 313 3.98 -9.93 -8.55
C HIS A 313 3.13 -8.67 -8.69
N GLU A 314 3.10 -8.05 -9.88
CA GLU A 314 2.31 -6.85 -10.14
C GLU A 314 1.74 -6.79 -11.57
N LEU A 315 0.66 -6.01 -11.74
CA LEU A 315 0.04 -5.66 -13.01
C LEU A 315 -0.04 -4.13 -13.18
N ARG A 316 0.46 -3.59 -14.29
CA ARG A 316 0.47 -2.17 -14.65
C ARG A 316 0.02 -1.95 -16.10
N SER A 317 -0.35 -0.71 -16.43
CA SER A 317 -0.73 -0.33 -17.80
C SER A 317 0.46 -0.25 -18.75
N GLY A 318 1.67 -0.04 -18.22
CA GLY A 318 2.91 0.04 -18.98
C GLY A 318 4.09 -0.53 -18.20
N ALA A 319 5.22 -0.67 -18.88
CA ALA A 319 6.46 -1.17 -18.26
C ALA A 319 6.99 -0.16 -17.23
N LEU A 320 7.44 -0.66 -16.09
CA LEU A 320 8.09 0.15 -15.06
C LEU A 320 9.59 0.21 -15.36
N THR A 321 10.18 1.40 -15.37
CA THR A 321 11.64 1.54 -15.54
C THR A 321 12.21 2.45 -14.46
N LEU A 322 13.20 1.95 -13.73
CA LEU A 322 13.94 2.67 -12.70
C LEU A 322 15.43 2.67 -13.08
N PRO A 323 15.88 3.62 -13.94
CA PRO A 323 17.23 3.58 -14.50
C PRO A 323 18.35 3.67 -13.46
N LYS A 324 18.11 4.37 -12.34
CA LYS A 324 19.08 4.51 -11.24
C LYS A 324 19.32 3.18 -10.50
N GLU A 325 18.35 2.27 -10.56
CA GLU A 325 18.37 0.97 -9.90
C GLU A 325 18.68 -0.18 -10.88
N GLY A 326 18.71 0.09 -12.18
CA GLY A 326 18.91 -0.93 -13.21
C GLY A 326 17.70 -1.84 -13.42
N VAL A 327 16.52 -1.45 -12.92
CA VAL A 327 15.29 -2.26 -12.95
C VAL A 327 14.40 -1.87 -14.13
N HIS A 328 13.93 -2.88 -14.85
CA HIS A 328 12.94 -2.80 -15.91
C HIS A 328 11.96 -3.96 -15.80
N LEU A 329 10.70 -3.66 -15.47
CA LEU A 329 9.67 -4.68 -15.26
C LEU A 329 8.61 -4.61 -16.37
N PRO A 330 8.23 -5.74 -16.97
CA PRO A 330 7.12 -5.78 -17.92
C PRO A 330 5.79 -5.43 -17.22
N PRO A 331 4.76 -5.01 -17.99
CA PRO A 331 3.47 -4.60 -17.41
C PRO A 331 2.79 -5.70 -16.59
N LEU A 332 2.98 -6.97 -16.94
CA LEU A 332 2.59 -8.12 -16.14
C LEU A 332 3.87 -8.85 -15.73
N TYR A 333 4.19 -8.82 -14.44
CA TYR A 333 5.45 -9.34 -13.91
C TYR A 333 5.21 -10.36 -12.80
N TYR A 334 5.98 -11.45 -12.81
CA TYR A 334 5.86 -12.58 -11.89
C TYR A 334 7.09 -12.75 -10.99
N GLY A 335 7.93 -11.72 -10.82
CA GLY A 335 9.12 -11.78 -9.94
C GLY A 335 8.79 -11.79 -8.43
N THR A 336 8.06 -12.80 -7.99
CA THR A 336 7.71 -13.09 -6.60
C THR A 336 7.84 -14.60 -6.37
N VAL A 337 8.32 -15.02 -5.20
CA VAL A 337 8.35 -16.45 -4.81
C VAL A 337 7.41 -16.78 -3.64
N ASP A 338 6.87 -15.77 -2.97
CA ASP A 338 5.96 -15.91 -1.84
C ASP A 338 4.47 -15.89 -2.24
N ALA A 339 4.09 -15.18 -3.31
CA ALA A 339 2.68 -15.03 -3.68
C ALA A 339 1.97 -16.36 -3.95
N THR A 340 2.62 -17.32 -4.62
CA THR A 340 2.03 -18.62 -4.97
C THR A 340 1.67 -19.47 -3.74
N PRO A 341 2.59 -19.77 -2.79
CA PRO A 341 2.22 -20.49 -1.58
C PRO A 341 1.26 -19.67 -0.70
N LEU A 342 1.40 -18.34 -0.65
CA LEU A 342 0.46 -17.49 0.08
C LEU A 342 -0.97 -17.56 -0.49
N TRP A 343 -1.14 -17.69 -1.81
CA TRP A 343 -2.45 -17.87 -2.44
C TRP A 343 -3.14 -19.14 -1.94
N VAL A 344 -2.39 -20.24 -1.80
CA VAL A 344 -2.91 -21.49 -1.23
C VAL A 344 -3.29 -21.32 0.24
N CYS A 345 -2.45 -20.63 1.03
CA CYS A 345 -2.76 -20.33 2.42
C CYS A 345 -4.05 -19.49 2.56
N LEU A 346 -4.24 -18.48 1.70
CA LEU A 346 -5.46 -17.67 1.69
C LEU A 346 -6.69 -18.49 1.29
N LEU A 347 -6.58 -19.41 0.33
CA LEU A 347 -7.68 -20.30 -0.04
C LEU A 347 -8.12 -21.16 1.14
N ALA A 348 -7.16 -21.72 1.88
CA ALA A 348 -7.44 -22.48 3.08
C ALA A 348 -8.06 -21.61 4.19
N ASP A 349 -7.55 -20.39 4.39
CA ASP A 349 -8.12 -19.43 5.35
C ASP A 349 -9.56 -19.03 4.97
N ALA A 350 -9.83 -18.78 3.69
CA ALA A 350 -11.16 -18.45 3.19
C ALA A 350 -12.13 -19.63 3.35
N HIS A 351 -11.68 -20.85 3.06
CA HIS A 351 -12.45 -22.07 3.30
C HIS A 351 -12.81 -22.23 4.78
N ASP A 352 -11.85 -22.09 5.68
CA ASP A 352 -12.07 -22.17 7.14
C ASP A 352 -13.00 -21.05 7.65
N ALA A 353 -12.99 -19.89 6.98
CA ALA A 353 -13.90 -18.77 7.23
C ALA A 353 -15.29 -18.95 6.59
N GLY A 354 -15.57 -20.08 5.93
CA GLY A 354 -16.89 -20.44 5.41
C GLY A 354 -17.14 -20.04 3.95
N MET A 355 -16.10 -19.87 3.13
CA MET A 355 -16.26 -19.71 1.68
C MET A 355 -17.07 -20.89 1.10
N PRO A 356 -18.10 -20.64 0.27
CA PRO A 356 -18.95 -21.70 -0.25
C PRO A 356 -18.14 -22.78 -0.99
N ARG A 357 -18.46 -24.04 -0.72
CA ARG A 357 -17.75 -25.20 -1.30
C ARG A 357 -17.67 -25.13 -2.84
N GLU A 358 -18.75 -24.72 -3.50
CA GLU A 358 -18.80 -24.57 -4.96
C GLU A 358 -17.75 -23.57 -5.47
N GLU A 359 -17.55 -22.45 -4.77
CA GLU A 359 -16.53 -21.46 -5.13
C GLU A 359 -15.11 -21.98 -4.89
N VAL A 360 -14.91 -22.82 -3.87
CA VAL A 360 -13.61 -23.49 -3.62
C VAL A 360 -13.33 -24.54 -4.70
N GLU A 361 -14.36 -25.31 -5.12
CA GLU A 361 -14.28 -26.27 -6.22
C GLU A 361 -13.94 -25.60 -7.56
N GLU A 362 -14.47 -24.41 -7.84
CA GLU A 362 -14.11 -23.62 -9.03
C GLU A 362 -12.62 -23.24 -9.08
N LEU A 363 -11.98 -23.09 -7.92
CA LEU A 363 -10.57 -22.73 -7.78
C LEU A 363 -9.62 -23.94 -7.79
N LEU A 364 -10.15 -25.17 -7.85
CA LEU A 364 -9.36 -26.40 -7.82
C LEU A 364 -8.26 -26.46 -8.91
N PRO A 365 -8.50 -26.07 -10.18
CA PRO A 365 -7.43 -26.08 -11.19
C PRO A 365 -6.26 -25.17 -10.81
N ALA A 366 -6.56 -23.98 -10.27
CA ALA A 366 -5.54 -23.03 -9.83
C ALA A 366 -4.79 -23.52 -8.59
N LEU A 367 -5.50 -24.14 -7.64
CA LEU A 367 -4.91 -24.79 -6.47
C LEU A 367 -3.91 -25.88 -6.87
N ARG A 368 -4.27 -26.76 -7.80
CA ARG A 368 -3.39 -27.83 -8.29
C ARG A 368 -2.12 -27.25 -8.91
N SER A 369 -2.26 -26.26 -9.79
CA SER A 369 -1.12 -25.61 -10.44
C SER A 369 -0.23 -24.86 -9.44
N ALA A 370 -0.81 -24.19 -8.43
CA ALA A 370 -0.04 -23.50 -7.40
C ALA A 370 0.75 -24.49 -6.52
N LEU A 371 0.13 -25.60 -6.10
CA LEU A 371 0.80 -26.66 -5.34
C LEU A 371 1.90 -27.36 -6.17
N GLU A 372 1.65 -27.60 -7.45
CA GLU A 372 2.65 -28.14 -8.36
C GLU A 372 3.83 -27.16 -8.51
N TRP A 373 3.56 -25.86 -8.68
CA TRP A 373 4.61 -24.85 -8.69
C TRP A 373 5.44 -24.89 -7.41
N THR A 374 4.80 -24.92 -6.23
CA THR A 374 5.49 -24.95 -4.93
C THR A 374 6.46 -26.12 -4.80
N VAL A 375 6.09 -27.32 -5.31
CA VAL A 375 6.89 -28.54 -5.14
C VAL A 375 7.91 -28.73 -6.28
N VAL A 376 7.53 -28.40 -7.52
CA VAL A 376 8.27 -28.76 -8.73
C VAL A 376 9.07 -27.58 -9.29
N HIS A 377 8.48 -26.38 -9.33
CA HIS A 377 9.06 -25.22 -10.00
C HIS A 377 9.73 -24.23 -9.05
N GLY A 378 9.29 -24.17 -7.79
CA GLY A 378 9.84 -23.27 -6.78
C GLY A 378 11.32 -23.54 -6.48
N PRO A 379 11.74 -24.80 -6.25
CA PRO A 379 13.15 -25.15 -6.05
C PRO A 379 13.99 -25.18 -7.36
N ALA A 380 14.01 -24.05 -8.08
CA ALA A 380 14.55 -23.95 -9.43
C ALA A 380 16.06 -24.28 -9.51
N SER A 381 16.86 -23.92 -8.48
CA SER A 381 18.29 -24.21 -8.47
C SER A 381 18.64 -25.67 -8.13
N GLY A 382 17.68 -26.47 -7.67
CA GLY A 382 17.91 -27.82 -7.16
C GLY A 382 18.43 -27.86 -5.71
N SER A 383 18.43 -26.72 -4.99
CA SER A 383 18.77 -26.63 -3.56
C SER A 383 17.83 -27.43 -2.64
N GLY A 384 16.65 -27.80 -3.15
CA GLY A 384 15.55 -28.40 -2.40
C GLY A 384 14.66 -27.36 -1.69
N PHE A 385 15.04 -26.08 -1.68
CA PHE A 385 14.25 -24.99 -1.14
C PHE A 385 13.72 -24.13 -2.28
N ILE A 386 12.58 -23.45 -2.08
CA ILE A 386 12.13 -22.45 -3.04
C ILE A 386 13.15 -21.31 -3.03
N ASP A 387 13.72 -21.02 -4.20
CA ASP A 387 14.73 -19.99 -4.39
C ASP A 387 14.41 -19.08 -5.56
N TYR A 388 15.11 -17.96 -5.64
CA TYR A 388 15.00 -17.03 -6.77
C TYR A 388 16.37 -16.56 -7.24
N VAL A 389 16.39 -16.25 -8.53
CA VAL A 389 17.41 -15.45 -9.20
C VAL A 389 16.70 -14.68 -10.31
N ASP A 390 17.11 -13.44 -10.56
CA ASP A 390 16.64 -12.73 -11.75
C ASP A 390 17.38 -13.25 -12.99
N GLU A 391 16.73 -14.12 -13.75
CA GLU A 391 17.28 -14.67 -14.99
C GLU A 391 17.35 -13.65 -16.13
N SER A 392 16.56 -12.57 -16.05
CA SER A 392 16.52 -11.52 -17.08
C SER A 392 17.70 -10.56 -16.99
N GLY A 393 18.28 -10.40 -15.79
CA GLY A 393 19.34 -9.44 -15.47
C GLY A 393 18.87 -7.99 -15.34
N HIS A 394 17.57 -7.72 -15.44
CA HIS A 394 16.96 -6.39 -15.29
C HIS A 394 15.69 -6.40 -14.41
N GLY A 395 15.31 -7.54 -13.84
CA GLY A 395 14.19 -7.71 -12.94
C GLY A 395 14.51 -7.31 -11.50
N LEU A 396 13.65 -7.71 -10.57
CA LEU A 396 13.91 -7.50 -9.13
C LEU A 396 15.03 -8.43 -8.64
N ALA A 397 16.03 -7.84 -7.98
CA ALA A 397 17.13 -8.58 -7.36
C ALA A 397 16.65 -9.48 -6.21
N ASN A 398 15.65 -9.04 -5.46
CA ASN A 398 15.01 -9.80 -4.39
C ASN A 398 13.53 -10.01 -4.71
N GLN A 399 13.04 -11.26 -4.63
CA GLN A 399 11.67 -11.64 -5.02
C GLN A 399 10.80 -12.08 -3.83
N GLY A 400 11.26 -11.83 -2.60
CA GLY A 400 10.43 -11.91 -1.39
C GLY A 400 9.70 -10.60 -1.12
N TRP A 401 9.11 -10.48 0.07
CA TRP A 401 8.44 -9.24 0.49
C TRP A 401 9.41 -8.09 0.74
N LYS A 402 10.64 -8.40 1.17
CA LYS A 402 11.75 -7.43 1.20
C LYS A 402 12.43 -7.42 -0.17
N ASP A 403 11.89 -6.63 -1.09
CA ASP A 403 12.30 -6.62 -2.50
C ASP A 403 13.36 -5.56 -2.85
N SER A 404 13.80 -4.72 -1.89
CA SER A 404 14.91 -3.80 -2.13
C SER A 404 16.23 -4.56 -2.32
N GLY A 405 17.12 -4.03 -3.18
CA GLY A 405 18.37 -4.72 -3.55
C GLY A 405 19.35 -4.96 -2.39
N ASP A 406 19.23 -4.22 -1.30
CA ASP A 406 20.09 -4.30 -0.10
C ASP A 406 19.51 -5.14 1.04
N SER A 407 18.30 -5.69 0.88
CA SER A 407 17.52 -6.27 1.98
C SER A 407 18.06 -7.57 2.55
N ILE A 408 18.70 -8.41 1.72
CA ILE A 408 19.24 -9.70 2.14
C ILE A 408 20.75 -9.57 2.34
N GLN A 409 21.12 -9.24 3.57
CA GLN A 409 22.49 -8.99 3.97
C GLN A 409 22.91 -9.85 5.17
N TRP A 410 24.19 -10.20 5.20
CA TRP A 410 24.89 -10.78 6.34
C TRP A 410 24.92 -9.78 7.50
N ARG A 411 25.19 -10.27 8.72
CA ARG A 411 25.29 -9.42 9.91
C ARG A 411 26.34 -8.31 9.78
N ASP A 412 27.39 -8.56 9.01
CA ASP A 412 28.47 -7.60 8.71
C ASP A 412 28.12 -6.58 7.61
N GLY A 413 26.91 -6.64 7.05
CA GLY A 413 26.42 -5.72 6.02
C GLY A 413 26.79 -6.10 4.59
N ARG A 414 27.51 -7.21 4.38
CA ARG A 414 27.73 -7.75 3.02
C ARG A 414 26.40 -8.27 2.46
N LEU A 415 26.19 -8.17 1.16
CA LEU A 415 24.99 -8.72 0.52
C LEU A 415 25.13 -10.23 0.28
N ALA A 416 24.03 -10.97 0.37
CA ALA A 416 23.98 -12.37 -0.05
C ALA A 416 24.02 -12.48 -1.58
N GLU A 417 24.66 -13.52 -2.09
CA GLU A 417 24.71 -13.81 -3.53
C GLU A 417 23.64 -14.84 -3.89
N GLY A 418 22.95 -14.61 -5.01
CA GLY A 418 21.89 -15.49 -5.48
C GLY A 418 22.38 -16.70 -6.27
N PRO A 419 21.58 -17.77 -6.40
CA PRO A 419 20.17 -17.86 -5.98
C PRO A 419 19.96 -17.81 -4.45
N ILE A 420 18.89 -17.16 -4.01
CA ILE A 420 18.58 -16.95 -2.59
C ILE A 420 17.33 -17.75 -2.22
N ALA A 421 17.40 -18.52 -1.12
CA ALA A 421 16.25 -19.22 -0.54
C ALA A 421 15.81 -18.56 0.78
N LEU A 422 14.66 -17.88 0.79
CA LEU A 422 14.17 -17.13 1.94
C LEU A 422 13.44 -18.01 2.96
N SER A 423 13.62 -17.72 4.25
CA SER A 423 13.05 -18.49 5.34
C SER A 423 11.52 -18.44 5.40
N GLU A 424 10.92 -17.27 5.23
CA GLU A 424 9.47 -17.07 5.25
C GLU A 424 8.77 -17.77 4.09
N VAL A 425 9.42 -17.82 2.92
CA VAL A 425 8.89 -18.51 1.74
C VAL A 425 8.77 -20.00 2.02
N GLN A 426 9.75 -20.59 2.72
CA GLN A 426 9.68 -22.00 3.11
C GLN A 426 8.55 -22.25 4.12
N ALA A 427 8.32 -21.31 5.04
CA ALA A 427 7.23 -21.40 6.01
C ALA A 427 5.86 -21.36 5.33
N TYR A 428 5.67 -20.44 4.38
CA TYR A 428 4.44 -20.40 3.57
C TYR A 428 4.28 -21.65 2.74
N ALA A 429 5.36 -22.16 2.13
CA ALA A 429 5.31 -23.37 1.32
C ALA A 429 4.95 -24.61 2.15
N HIS A 430 5.47 -24.71 3.37
CA HIS A 430 5.08 -25.75 4.32
C HIS A 430 3.58 -25.63 4.68
N GLU A 431 3.12 -24.43 5.06
CA GLU A 431 1.70 -24.20 5.37
C GLU A 431 0.80 -24.56 4.16
N ALA A 432 1.16 -24.08 2.98
CA ALA A 432 0.46 -24.33 1.73
C ALA A 432 0.37 -25.82 1.40
N ALA A 433 1.47 -26.57 1.54
CA ALA A 433 1.47 -28.01 1.28
C ALA A 433 0.60 -28.78 2.27
N VAL A 434 0.66 -28.46 3.57
CA VAL A 434 -0.15 -29.14 4.60
C VAL A 434 -1.64 -28.82 4.43
N ARG A 435 -1.99 -27.55 4.27
CA ARG A 435 -3.39 -27.11 4.19
C ARG A 435 -4.00 -27.35 2.82
N GLY A 436 -3.22 -27.21 1.75
CA GLY A 436 -3.59 -27.61 0.41
C GLY A 436 -3.86 -29.11 0.31
N ALA A 437 -3.07 -29.95 0.98
CA ALA A 437 -3.34 -31.38 1.08
C ALA A 437 -4.69 -31.69 1.77
N ALA A 438 -5.02 -30.94 2.83
CA ALA A 438 -6.31 -31.10 3.51
C ALA A 438 -7.48 -30.69 2.62
N LEU A 439 -7.35 -29.58 1.87
CA LEU A 439 -8.36 -29.16 0.89
C LEU A 439 -8.55 -30.22 -0.21
N LEU A 440 -7.47 -30.78 -0.75
CA LEU A 440 -7.57 -31.85 -1.74
C LEU A 440 -8.31 -33.07 -1.18
N ASP A 441 -7.98 -33.50 0.05
CA ASP A 441 -8.67 -34.64 0.68
C ASP A 441 -10.18 -34.37 0.86
N GLU A 442 -10.57 -33.15 1.27
CA GLU A 442 -11.97 -32.75 1.45
C GLU A 442 -12.75 -32.65 0.12
N LEU A 443 -12.06 -32.27 -0.95
CA LEU A 443 -12.60 -32.24 -2.30
C LEU A 443 -12.63 -33.62 -2.97
N GLY A 444 -12.05 -34.65 -2.34
CA GLY A 444 -11.97 -36.00 -2.88
C GLY A 444 -10.90 -36.16 -3.96
N GLU A 445 -9.91 -35.27 -3.96
CA GLU A 445 -8.88 -35.13 -4.98
C GLU A 445 -7.56 -35.81 -4.54
N PRO A 446 -6.84 -36.51 -5.45
CA PRO A 446 -5.59 -37.16 -5.10
C PRO A 446 -4.44 -36.15 -4.93
N GLY A 447 -3.42 -36.55 -4.16
CA GLY A 447 -2.14 -35.84 -4.01
C GLY A 447 -1.79 -35.44 -2.57
N GLY A 448 -2.76 -35.48 -1.64
CA GLY A 448 -2.58 -35.02 -0.27
C GLY A 448 -1.46 -35.72 0.51
N GLU A 449 -1.30 -37.04 0.38
CA GLU A 449 -0.23 -37.78 1.07
C GLU A 449 1.17 -37.37 0.60
N ALA A 450 1.37 -37.20 -0.70
CA ALA A 450 2.65 -36.79 -1.27
C ALA A 450 3.04 -35.37 -0.80
N LEU A 451 2.07 -34.45 -0.75
CA LEU A 451 2.26 -33.10 -0.24
C LEU A 451 2.63 -33.08 1.25
N ARG A 452 1.97 -33.88 2.08
CA ARG A 452 2.32 -34.01 3.50
C ARG A 452 3.72 -34.61 3.70
N SER A 453 4.10 -35.59 2.88
CA SER A 453 5.46 -36.14 2.90
C SER A 453 6.50 -35.09 2.50
N TRP A 454 6.22 -34.30 1.47
CA TRP A 454 7.09 -33.21 1.04
C TRP A 454 7.22 -32.12 2.11
N ALA A 455 6.12 -31.74 2.76
CA ALA A 455 6.13 -30.76 3.85
C ALA A 455 6.95 -31.25 5.05
N ALA A 456 6.84 -32.53 5.42
CA ALA A 456 7.64 -33.12 6.48
C ALA A 456 9.15 -33.10 6.15
N ASP A 457 9.51 -33.44 4.92
CA ASP A 457 10.90 -33.36 4.44
C ASP A 457 11.42 -31.92 4.40
N LEU A 458 10.63 -30.95 3.92
CA LEU A 458 10.97 -29.53 3.93
C LEU A 458 11.28 -29.05 5.36
N ARG A 459 10.45 -29.44 6.33
CA ARG A 459 10.65 -29.09 7.74
C ARG A 459 11.97 -29.63 8.29
N ASP A 460 12.29 -30.89 7.98
CA ASP A 460 13.52 -31.52 8.46
C ASP A 460 14.77 -30.87 7.82
N ARG A 461 14.73 -30.59 6.51
CA ARG A 461 15.80 -29.87 5.81
C ARG A 461 15.94 -28.43 6.29
N PHE A 462 14.84 -27.73 6.53
CA PHE A 462 14.86 -26.37 7.08
C PHE A 462 15.56 -26.35 8.43
N ARG A 463 15.20 -27.27 9.34
CA ARG A 463 15.83 -27.38 10.66
C ARG A 463 17.32 -27.69 10.58
N ALA A 464 17.77 -28.44 9.57
CA ALA A 464 19.17 -28.76 9.36
C ALA A 464 20.01 -27.58 8.81
N SER A 465 19.43 -26.72 7.96
CA SER A 465 20.18 -25.72 7.19
C SER A 465 20.01 -24.27 7.64
N PHE A 466 18.85 -23.89 8.17
CA PHE A 466 18.55 -22.47 8.41
C PHE A 466 18.93 -21.97 9.80
N TRP A 467 19.28 -22.81 10.77
CA TRP A 467 19.49 -22.33 12.14
C TRP A 467 20.90 -21.81 12.38
N VAL A 468 20.99 -20.57 12.87
CA VAL A 468 22.24 -19.90 13.25
C VAL A 468 22.25 -19.55 14.73
N THR A 469 23.42 -19.17 15.25
CA THR A 469 23.56 -18.64 16.60
C THR A 469 24.54 -17.46 16.58
N THR A 470 24.05 -16.31 17.03
CA THR A 470 24.83 -15.07 17.18
C THR A 470 24.79 -14.60 18.64
N ASP A 471 25.31 -13.40 18.90
CA ASP A 471 25.24 -12.76 20.21
C ASP A 471 23.79 -12.45 20.65
N GLU A 472 22.85 -12.27 19.72
CA GLU A 472 21.42 -12.10 20.03
C GLU A 472 20.72 -13.41 20.39
N GLY A 473 21.28 -14.56 20.01
CA GLY A 473 20.75 -15.87 20.33
C GLY A 473 20.68 -16.82 19.13
N ARG A 474 19.90 -17.90 19.30
CA ARG A 474 19.67 -18.91 18.26
C ARG A 474 18.37 -18.61 17.52
N TYR A 475 18.40 -18.56 16.19
CA TYR A 475 17.24 -18.26 15.36
C TYR A 475 17.39 -18.79 13.93
N PRO A 476 16.29 -18.87 13.16
CA PRO A 476 16.36 -19.11 11.72
C PRO A 476 17.02 -17.92 11.01
N ALA A 477 18.06 -18.20 10.21
CA ALA A 477 18.65 -17.30 9.25
C ALA A 477 17.60 -16.74 8.29
N VAL A 478 17.79 -15.51 7.84
CA VAL A 478 16.85 -14.87 6.91
C VAL A 478 16.77 -15.63 5.58
N ALA A 479 17.89 -16.19 5.13
CA ALA A 479 18.01 -16.90 3.86
C ALA A 479 19.16 -17.92 3.84
N LEU A 480 19.21 -18.75 2.80
CA LEU A 480 20.42 -19.39 2.31
C LEU A 480 20.91 -18.69 1.04
N ASP A 481 22.23 -18.49 0.92
CA ASP A 481 22.87 -17.93 -0.28
C ASP A 481 23.13 -19.00 -1.37
N ALA A 482 23.73 -18.58 -2.49
CA ALA A 482 24.09 -19.44 -3.62
C ALA A 482 24.95 -20.67 -3.25
N ALA A 483 25.75 -20.57 -2.18
CA ALA A 483 26.60 -21.64 -1.69
C ALA A 483 25.90 -22.51 -0.61
N GLY A 484 24.64 -22.22 -0.31
CA GLY A 484 23.85 -22.89 0.73
C GLY A 484 24.20 -22.46 2.15
N ASN A 485 24.93 -21.35 2.32
CA ASN A 485 25.31 -20.84 3.63
C ASN A 485 24.16 -20.03 4.24
N PRO A 486 23.89 -20.18 5.55
CA PRO A 486 22.83 -19.44 6.22
C PRO A 486 23.24 -17.98 6.49
N VAL A 487 22.47 -17.03 5.93
CA VAL A 487 22.65 -15.59 6.09
C VAL A 487 22.21 -15.17 7.49
N ASP A 488 23.16 -14.76 8.33
CA ASP A 488 23.05 -14.75 9.79
C ASP A 488 22.40 -13.51 10.42
N SER A 489 21.91 -12.56 9.62
CA SER A 489 21.19 -11.38 10.12
C SER A 489 19.88 -11.76 10.79
N LEU A 490 19.65 -11.25 12.01
CA LEU A 490 18.35 -11.28 12.68
C LEU A 490 17.42 -10.25 12.06
N THR A 491 16.33 -10.71 11.46
CA THR A 491 15.33 -9.87 10.78
C THR A 491 13.92 -10.19 11.28
N SER A 492 12.96 -9.34 10.90
CA SER A 492 11.54 -9.58 11.19
C SER A 492 10.97 -10.85 10.54
N ASN A 493 11.65 -11.42 9.53
CA ASN A 493 11.20 -12.60 8.78
C ASN A 493 10.88 -13.79 9.70
N ILE A 494 11.57 -13.95 10.84
CA ILE A 494 11.27 -15.01 11.81
C ILE A 494 9.84 -14.95 12.37
N GLY A 495 9.18 -13.79 12.31
CA GLY A 495 7.78 -13.60 12.67
C GLY A 495 6.80 -14.21 11.68
N HIS A 496 7.20 -14.31 10.41
CA HIS A 496 6.40 -14.94 9.35
C HIS A 496 6.41 -16.48 9.44
N LEU A 497 7.32 -17.06 10.24
CA LEU A 497 7.40 -18.52 10.45
C LEU A 497 6.40 -19.00 11.51
N ILE A 498 6.02 -18.12 12.45
CA ILE A 498 5.17 -18.46 13.60
C ILE A 498 3.75 -18.79 13.12
N GLY A 499 3.17 -19.90 13.60
CA GLY A 499 1.80 -20.29 13.29
C GLY A 499 1.60 -20.94 11.91
N THR A 500 2.70 -21.21 11.19
CA THR A 500 2.71 -21.91 9.88
C THR A 500 2.82 -23.44 10.01
N GLY A 501 3.21 -23.92 11.20
CA GLY A 501 3.49 -25.32 11.48
C GLY A 501 4.86 -25.83 11.00
N LEU A 502 5.68 -24.97 10.38
CA LEU A 502 7.07 -25.31 10.01
C LEU A 502 7.93 -25.48 11.29
N LEU A 503 7.78 -24.54 12.23
CA LEU A 503 8.47 -24.57 13.52
C LEU A 503 7.67 -25.37 14.55
N ASP A 504 8.37 -25.95 15.53
CA ASP A 504 7.71 -26.47 16.73
C ASP A 504 7.39 -25.37 17.75
N ALA A 505 6.64 -25.71 18.79
CA ALA A 505 6.17 -24.73 19.77
C ALA A 505 7.30 -24.07 20.60
N ASP A 506 8.45 -24.74 20.80
CA ASP A 506 9.61 -24.15 21.48
C ASP A 506 10.35 -23.19 20.54
N GLU A 507 10.51 -23.58 19.28
CA GLU A 507 11.08 -22.76 18.21
C GLU A 507 10.24 -21.48 17.98
N GLU A 508 8.91 -21.58 17.96
CA GLU A 508 8.00 -20.42 17.86
C GLU A 508 8.11 -19.47 19.06
N ARG A 509 8.19 -20.00 20.28
CA ARG A 509 8.41 -19.20 21.50
C ARG A 509 9.74 -18.45 21.47
N LEU A 510 10.79 -19.09 20.96
CA LEU A 510 12.11 -18.48 20.81
C LEU A 510 12.06 -17.31 19.82
N CYS A 511 11.44 -17.50 18.65
CA CYS A 511 11.26 -16.43 17.68
C CYS A 511 10.45 -15.26 18.26
N ALA A 512 9.33 -15.53 18.95
CA ALA A 512 8.53 -14.47 19.56
C ALA A 512 9.27 -13.70 20.66
N THR A 513 10.15 -14.37 21.41
CA THR A 513 11.01 -13.72 22.40
C THR A 513 11.99 -12.75 21.73
N LEU A 514 12.63 -13.16 20.64
CA LEU A 514 13.54 -12.29 19.88
C LEU A 514 12.83 -11.09 19.26
N LEU A 515 11.61 -11.27 18.73
CA LEU A 515 10.82 -10.19 18.14
C LEU A 515 10.34 -9.15 19.18
N THR A 516 10.29 -9.53 20.45
CA THR A 516 9.92 -8.62 21.55
C THR A 516 11.14 -8.03 22.27
N ASP A 517 12.36 -8.44 21.91
CA ASP A 517 13.61 -7.88 22.41
C ASP A 517 13.82 -6.44 21.89
N PRO A 518 14.43 -5.51 22.67
CA PRO A 518 14.65 -4.13 22.24
C PRO A 518 15.46 -3.95 20.95
N THR A 519 16.25 -4.94 20.54
CA THR A 519 16.97 -4.91 19.25
C THR A 519 16.04 -5.03 18.05
N MET A 520 14.91 -5.71 18.20
CA MET A 520 13.89 -5.89 17.16
C MET A 520 12.66 -5.02 17.41
N SER A 521 12.11 -5.02 18.62
CA SER A 521 10.96 -4.22 18.99
C SER A 521 11.37 -2.77 19.25
N SER A 522 10.85 -1.84 18.45
CA SER A 522 11.15 -0.42 18.61
C SER A 522 10.30 0.26 19.69
N GLY A 523 9.24 -0.38 20.16
CA GLY A 523 8.16 0.27 20.91
C GLY A 523 7.08 0.87 19.99
N TYR A 524 7.33 0.89 18.68
CA TYR A 524 6.37 1.26 17.62
C TYR A 524 6.22 0.12 16.60
N GLY A 525 6.47 -1.13 16.99
CA GLY A 525 6.42 -2.32 16.14
C GLY A 525 7.77 -3.02 16.01
N ILE A 526 7.88 -3.92 15.02
CA ILE A 526 9.07 -4.77 14.80
C ILE A 526 9.92 -4.16 13.67
N ARG A 527 11.21 -3.93 13.94
CA ARG A 527 12.17 -3.49 12.94
C ARG A 527 12.42 -4.58 11.91
N THR A 528 12.62 -4.18 10.67
CA THR A 528 12.96 -5.08 9.58
C THR A 528 14.32 -5.75 9.75
N LEU A 529 15.25 -5.11 10.45
CA LEU A 529 16.59 -5.62 10.76
C LEU A 529 16.97 -5.25 12.20
N SER A 530 17.60 -6.18 12.92
CA SER A 530 18.08 -5.96 14.29
C SER A 530 19.07 -4.79 14.35
N THR A 531 18.98 -3.98 15.41
CA THR A 531 19.97 -2.93 15.71
C THR A 531 21.38 -3.46 15.95
N GLY A 532 21.56 -4.78 16.11
CA GLY A 532 22.87 -5.42 16.25
C GLY A 532 23.60 -5.68 14.92
N ALA A 533 22.92 -5.59 13.77
CA ALA A 533 23.54 -5.77 12.46
C ALA A 533 24.21 -4.47 11.96
N GLN A 534 25.33 -4.58 11.24
CA GLN A 534 26.03 -3.40 10.71
C GLN A 534 25.22 -2.63 9.66
N GLY A 535 24.36 -3.32 8.92
CA GLY A 535 23.48 -2.74 7.92
C GLY A 535 22.25 -2.02 8.47
N TYR A 536 22.05 -2.00 9.80
CA TYR A 536 20.91 -1.34 10.40
C TYR A 536 20.96 0.18 10.19
N TRP A 537 19.89 0.71 9.60
CA TRP A 537 19.61 2.14 9.57
C TRP A 537 18.11 2.37 9.75
N PRO A 538 17.67 3.19 10.72
CA PRO A 538 16.24 3.33 11.05
C PRO A 538 15.38 3.88 9.90
N LEU A 539 15.97 4.60 8.94
CA LEU A 539 15.30 5.08 7.73
C LEU A 539 15.68 4.27 6.48
N SER A 540 16.21 3.04 6.62
CA SER A 540 16.36 2.14 5.48
C SER A 540 15.07 1.37 5.24
N TYR A 541 14.66 1.28 3.97
CA TYR A 541 13.38 0.72 3.54
C TYR A 541 13.15 -0.70 4.08
N HIS A 542 14.08 -1.63 3.90
CA HIS A 542 14.00 -3.00 4.45
C HIS A 542 15.13 -3.37 5.43
N CYS A 543 16.01 -2.42 5.77
CA CYS A 543 17.17 -2.66 6.63
C CYS A 543 17.14 -1.83 7.93
N GLY A 544 15.95 -1.54 8.46
CA GLY A 544 15.83 -0.98 9.80
C GLY A 544 14.51 -0.28 10.11
N SER A 545 13.75 0.15 9.10
CA SER A 545 12.39 0.68 9.30
C SER A 545 11.45 -0.33 9.96
N VAL A 546 10.29 0.12 10.40
CA VAL A 546 9.19 -0.73 10.89
C VAL A 546 8.06 -0.69 9.87
N TRP A 547 7.62 -1.88 9.43
CA TRP A 547 6.47 -2.03 8.55
C TRP A 547 5.26 -2.50 9.35
N THR A 548 4.13 -1.83 9.14
CA THR A 548 2.89 -2.12 9.87
C THR A 548 2.38 -3.52 9.56
N HIS A 549 2.40 -3.91 8.27
CA HIS A 549 1.92 -5.23 7.84
C HIS A 549 2.83 -6.36 8.35
N ASP A 550 4.16 -6.23 8.24
CA ASP A 550 5.15 -7.19 8.74
C ASP A 550 4.96 -7.46 10.24
N THR A 551 4.82 -6.39 11.01
CA THR A 551 4.52 -6.47 12.44
C THR A 551 3.19 -7.20 12.68
N ALA A 552 2.16 -6.94 11.88
CA ALA A 552 0.85 -7.59 12.01
C ALA A 552 0.87 -9.07 11.59
N ILE A 553 1.74 -9.47 10.66
CA ILE A 553 1.95 -10.88 10.30
C ILE A 553 2.51 -11.64 11.50
N ALA A 554 3.48 -11.06 12.21
CA ALA A 554 4.01 -11.65 13.45
C ALA A 554 2.92 -11.76 14.52
N VAL A 555 2.07 -10.73 14.70
CA VAL A 555 0.92 -10.79 15.62
C VAL A 555 -0.06 -11.89 15.22
N HIS A 556 -0.40 -12.01 13.93
CA HIS A 556 -1.27 -13.06 13.39
C HIS A 556 -0.72 -14.45 13.69
N GLY A 557 0.57 -14.68 13.40
CA GLY A 557 1.27 -15.93 13.70
C GLY A 557 1.27 -16.25 15.19
N MET A 558 1.59 -15.26 16.05
CA MET A 558 1.58 -15.42 17.50
C MET A 558 0.19 -15.79 18.04
N LEU A 559 -0.89 -15.20 17.52
CA LEU A 559 -2.26 -15.59 17.91
C LEU A 559 -2.54 -17.06 17.55
N ARG A 560 -2.18 -17.49 16.34
CA ARG A 560 -2.34 -18.88 15.89
C ARG A 560 -1.51 -19.88 16.71
N ALA A 561 -0.32 -19.47 17.16
CA ALA A 561 0.58 -20.26 18.00
C ALA A 561 0.19 -20.25 19.50
N GLY A 562 -0.85 -19.51 19.90
CA GLY A 562 -1.25 -19.38 21.31
C GLY A 562 -0.35 -18.46 22.15
N LEU A 563 0.47 -17.62 21.51
CA LEU A 563 1.40 -16.66 22.12
C LEU A 563 0.73 -15.29 22.34
N GLY A 564 -0.44 -15.31 22.99
CA GLY A 564 -1.32 -14.14 23.11
C GLY A 564 -0.73 -12.97 23.91
N GLU A 565 0.22 -13.20 24.82
CA GLU A 565 0.88 -12.13 25.57
C GLU A 565 1.81 -11.31 24.66
N GLN A 566 2.65 -11.98 23.88
CA GLN A 566 3.55 -11.38 22.91
C GLN A 566 2.76 -10.66 21.81
N ALA A 567 1.72 -11.31 21.26
CA ALA A 567 0.82 -10.72 20.27
C ALA A 567 0.23 -9.40 20.78
N ARG A 568 -0.32 -9.39 22.01
CA ARG A 568 -0.90 -8.20 22.62
C ARG A 568 0.13 -7.11 22.90
N SER A 569 1.36 -7.48 23.30
CA SER A 569 2.45 -6.52 23.52
C SER A 569 2.77 -5.75 22.24
N ILE A 570 2.96 -6.46 21.12
CA ILE A 570 3.27 -5.85 19.82
C ILE A 570 2.05 -5.08 19.25
N ALA A 571 0.84 -5.63 19.37
CA ALA A 571 -0.37 -4.94 18.90
C ALA A 571 -0.59 -3.59 19.60
N ARG A 572 -0.24 -3.47 20.89
CA ARG A 572 -0.27 -2.17 21.60
C ARG A 572 0.68 -1.16 21.00
N GLN A 573 1.86 -1.59 20.53
CA GLN A 573 2.82 -0.69 19.88
C GLN A 573 2.26 -0.14 18.57
N LEU A 574 1.57 -0.97 17.78
CA LEU A 574 0.91 -0.50 16.56
C LEU A 574 -0.30 0.41 16.86
N LEU A 575 -0.98 0.24 18.00
CA LEU A 575 -1.99 1.20 18.44
C LEU A 575 -1.38 2.59 18.70
N GLU A 576 -0.22 2.66 19.37
CA GLU A 576 0.51 3.93 19.57
C GLU A 576 0.93 4.56 18.22
N VAL A 577 1.33 3.73 17.25
CA VAL A 577 1.59 4.19 15.87
C VAL A 577 0.33 4.78 15.23
N ALA A 578 -0.81 4.11 15.38
CA ALA A 578 -2.08 4.62 14.89
C ALA A 578 -2.42 5.98 15.49
N GLU A 579 -2.24 6.18 16.81
CA GLU A 579 -2.44 7.50 17.43
C GLU A 579 -1.47 8.55 16.88
N GLY A 580 -0.20 8.19 16.69
CA GLY A 580 0.84 9.07 16.15
C GLY A 580 0.57 9.58 14.73
N PHE A 581 -0.08 8.76 13.90
CA PHE A 581 -0.45 9.06 12.51
C PHE A 581 -1.94 9.34 12.31
N GLU A 582 -2.65 9.78 13.36
CA GLU A 582 -4.07 10.17 13.29
C GLU A 582 -4.97 9.06 12.70
N TYR A 583 -4.69 7.82 13.09
CA TYR A 583 -5.36 6.58 12.74
C TYR A 583 -5.30 6.17 11.27
N ARG A 584 -4.61 6.92 10.41
CA ARG A 584 -4.22 6.49 9.06
C ARG A 584 -2.75 6.09 9.06
N VAL A 585 -2.48 4.83 9.42
CA VAL A 585 -1.13 4.27 9.53
C VAL A 585 -0.48 4.16 8.15
N PRO A 586 0.77 4.63 7.97
CA PRO A 586 1.49 4.50 6.71
C PRO A 586 1.97 3.06 6.46
N GLU A 587 2.44 2.83 5.24
CA GLU A 587 3.14 1.61 4.81
C GLU A 587 4.27 1.20 5.78
N LEU A 588 5.10 2.18 6.15
CA LEU A 588 6.23 2.03 7.06
C LEU A 588 6.56 3.35 7.76
N HIS A 589 7.32 3.26 8.86
CA HIS A 589 7.90 4.39 9.60
C HIS A 589 9.32 4.06 10.08
N SER A 590 10.00 5.06 10.64
CA SER A 590 11.38 4.90 11.11
C SER A 590 11.52 3.79 12.17
N GLY A 591 12.65 3.08 12.13
CA GLY A 591 13.11 2.12 13.13
C GLY A 591 13.55 2.72 14.47
N ASP A 592 13.49 4.03 14.63
CA ASP A 592 13.87 4.68 15.88
C ASP A 592 13.11 4.11 17.08
N ALA A 593 13.83 4.00 18.20
CA ALA A 593 13.22 3.57 19.45
C ALA A 593 12.15 4.58 19.90
N ALA A 594 11.07 4.07 20.51
CA ALA A 594 10.00 4.89 21.03
C ALA A 594 10.52 5.84 22.11
N VAL A 595 10.08 7.10 22.00
CA VAL A 595 10.37 8.16 22.97
C VAL A 595 9.09 8.46 23.74
N HIS A 596 9.19 8.52 25.07
CA HIS A 596 8.04 8.80 25.92
C HIS A 596 7.37 10.14 25.55
N GLY A 597 6.06 10.10 25.27
CA GLY A 597 5.29 11.27 24.83
C GLY A 597 5.59 11.73 23.40
N GLY A 598 6.41 10.99 22.66
CA GLY A 598 6.73 11.25 21.24
C GLY A 598 5.75 10.59 20.28
N ARG A 599 6.06 10.70 18.99
CA ARG A 599 5.39 10.01 17.89
C ARG A 599 6.43 9.29 17.03
N PRO A 600 6.08 8.21 16.31
CA PRO A 600 6.96 7.59 15.33
C PRO A 600 7.41 8.62 14.28
N VAL A 601 8.69 8.57 13.90
CA VAL A 601 9.23 9.41 12.83
C VAL A 601 8.74 8.89 11.48
N PRO A 602 8.11 9.73 10.63
CA PRO A 602 7.63 9.29 9.32
C PRO A 602 8.76 8.78 8.43
N TYR A 603 8.49 7.72 7.66
CA TYR A 603 9.35 7.38 6.54
C TYR A 603 9.03 8.31 5.36
N PRO A 604 10.03 8.97 4.75
CA PRO A 604 9.85 10.00 3.73
C PRO A 604 8.80 9.74 2.66
N ALA A 605 8.84 8.56 2.05
CA ALA A 605 8.06 8.27 0.85
C ALA A 605 6.99 7.19 1.05
N ALA A 606 6.59 6.91 2.30
CA ALA A 606 5.68 5.81 2.62
C ALA A 606 4.28 6.02 2.07
N CYS A 607 3.71 5.01 1.42
CA CYS A 607 2.32 5.06 0.98
C CYS A 607 1.38 5.26 2.19
N ARG A 608 0.33 6.06 1.99
CA ARG A 608 -0.65 6.39 3.03
C ARG A 608 -1.96 6.83 2.36
N PRO A 609 -3.00 5.97 2.26
CA PRO A 609 -3.09 4.64 2.84
C PRO A 609 -2.38 3.55 2.03
N GLN A 610 -2.07 2.44 2.70
CA GLN A 610 -1.57 1.19 2.13
C GLN A 610 -2.42 0.02 2.65
N ALA A 611 -2.91 -0.85 1.76
CA ALA A 611 -3.96 -1.83 2.06
C ALA A 611 -3.57 -2.81 3.17
N TRP A 612 -2.40 -3.44 3.08
CA TRP A 612 -1.96 -4.40 4.11
C TRP A 612 -1.66 -3.73 5.48
N SER A 613 -1.41 -2.42 5.50
CA SER A 613 -1.21 -1.63 6.72
C SER A 613 -2.55 -1.22 7.34
N ALA A 614 -3.55 -0.93 6.52
CA ALA A 614 -4.92 -0.76 6.99
C ALA A 614 -5.47 -2.10 7.53
N ALA A 615 -5.29 -3.20 6.80
CA ALA A 615 -5.75 -4.53 7.21
C ALA A 615 -5.14 -5.01 8.54
N ALA A 616 -3.92 -4.57 8.88
CA ALA A 616 -3.28 -4.85 10.17
C ALA A 616 -4.13 -4.46 11.39
N ALA A 617 -4.98 -3.44 11.26
CA ALA A 617 -5.87 -2.99 12.34
C ALA A 617 -6.80 -4.13 12.82
N VAL A 618 -7.28 -4.98 11.91
CA VAL A 618 -8.21 -6.07 12.20
C VAL A 618 -7.56 -7.12 13.10
N VAL A 619 -6.36 -7.58 12.75
CA VAL A 619 -5.60 -8.55 13.56
C VAL A 619 -5.16 -7.93 14.89
N CYS A 620 -4.76 -6.65 14.90
CA CYS A 620 -4.39 -5.98 16.15
C CYS A 620 -5.58 -5.83 17.10
N ALA A 621 -6.78 -5.53 16.59
CA ALA A 621 -8.00 -5.50 17.39
C ALA A 621 -8.26 -6.86 18.06
N GLN A 622 -8.15 -7.97 17.31
CA GLN A 622 -8.28 -9.31 17.87
C GLN A 622 -7.29 -9.61 19.00
N ALA A 623 -6.03 -9.15 18.87
CA ALA A 623 -5.02 -9.34 19.91
C ALA A 623 -5.29 -8.50 21.17
N LEU A 624 -5.91 -7.33 21.00
CA LEU A 624 -6.18 -6.37 22.07
C LEU A 624 -7.43 -6.72 22.89
N GLY A 625 -8.39 -7.45 22.31
CA GLY A 625 -9.67 -7.79 22.93
C GLY A 625 -10.74 -6.84 22.44
#